data_AF-A0A7X7ZDX4-F1
#
_entry.id   AF-A0A7X7ZDX4-F1
#
_cell.length_a   1.000
_cell.length_b   1.000
_cell.length_c   1.000
_cell.angle_alpha   90.00
_cell.angle_beta   90.00
_cell.angle_gamma   90.00
#
_symmetry.space_group_name_H-M   'P 1'
#
loop_
_entity.id
_entity.type
_entity.pdbx_description
1 polymer ?
#
loop_
_entity_poly.entity_id
_entity_poly.type
_entity_poly.pdbx_seq_one_letter_code
_entity_poly.pdbx_strand_id
1 'polypeptide(L)' 'MDKIWYYMKPDQKKYGPYAEEELIALIKQGILNENDYIWMTDLSGWLKVGNSLYAFYLPSNAKPNLDSTMQ' A
#
# COMPACT_ATOMS: atom_id res chain seq x y z
N MET A 1 7.05 -8.31 -18.43
CA MET A 1 7.77 -8.51 -17.17
C MET A 1 6.83 -8.11 -16.07
N ASP A 2 6.42 -9.07 -15.24
CA ASP A 2 5.64 -8.79 -14.05
C ASP A 2 6.48 -7.92 -13.10
N LYS A 3 5.92 -6.79 -12.67
CA LYS A 3 6.60 -5.89 -11.73
C LYS A 3 6.61 -6.56 -10.37
N ILE A 4 7.81 -6.76 -9.82
CA ILE A 4 7.99 -7.36 -8.50
C ILE A 4 8.17 -6.26 -7.46
N TRP A 5 7.34 -6.32 -6.43
CA TRP A 5 7.31 -5.36 -5.33
C TRP A 5 7.79 -5.97 -4.03
N TYR A 6 8.40 -5.11 -3.22
CA TYR A 6 8.79 -5.37 -1.84
C TYR A 6 8.25 -4.25 -0.97
N TYR A 7 7.97 -4.55 0.30
CA TYR A 7 7.66 -3.53 1.29
C TYR A 7 8.53 -3.66 2.53
N MET A 8 8.68 -2.55 3.25
CA MET A 8 9.43 -2.48 4.49
C MET A 8 8.63 -1.72 5.54
N LYS A 9 8.57 -2.31 6.74
CA LYS A 9 7.90 -1.76 7.91
C LYS A 9 8.81 -0.79 8.68
N PRO A 10 8.27 0.02 9.62
CA PRO A 10 9.06 0.95 10.43
C PRO A 10 10.13 0.25 11.28
N ASP A 11 9.95 -1.04 11.57
CA ASP A 11 10.94 -1.90 12.24
C ASP A 11 12.07 -2.39 11.30
N GLN A 12 12.14 -1.85 10.07
CA GLN A 12 13.09 -2.21 9.01
C GLN A 12 12.97 -3.64 8.48
N LYS A 13 11.92 -4.38 8.86
CA LYS A 13 11.68 -5.70 8.32
C LYS A 13 11.14 -5.60 6.90
N LYS A 14 11.77 -6.35 5.98
CA LYS A 14 11.45 -6.38 4.55
C LYS A 14 10.64 -7.62 4.21
N TYR A 15 9.71 -7.47 3.28
CA TYR A 15 8.77 -8.50 2.87
C TYR A 15 8.61 -8.47 1.34
N GLY A 16 8.35 -9.64 0.77
CA GLY A 16 8.24 -9.85 -0.68
C GLY A 16 9.07 -11.06 -1.12
N PRO A 17 9.10 -11.36 -2.42
CA PRO A 17 8.48 -10.60 -3.51
C PRO A 17 6.94 -10.71 -3.54
N TYR A 18 6.28 -9.68 -4.06
CA TYR A 18 4.84 -9.65 -4.34
C TYR A 18 4.58 -9.16 -5.77
N ALA A 19 3.50 -9.63 -6.39
CA ALA A 19 2.96 -8.99 -7.59
C ALA A 19 2.38 -7.60 -7.25
N GLU A 20 2.17 -6.76 -8.26
CA GLU A 20 1.56 -5.43 -8.08
C GLU A 20 0.16 -5.54 -7.47
N GLU A 21 -0.65 -6.51 -7.91
CA GLU A 21 -2.00 -6.75 -7.41
C GLU A 21 -1.99 -7.16 -5.93
N GLU A 22 -1.02 -7.97 -5.51
CA GLU A 22 -0.83 -8.36 -4.11
C GLU A 22 -0.43 -7.15 -3.26
N LEU A 23 0.49 -6.31 -3.73
CA LEU A 23 0.85 -5.07 -3.04
C LEU A 23 -0.38 -4.17 -2.85
N ILE A 24 -1.17 -3.98 -3.91
CA ILE A 24 -2.41 -3.19 -3.85
C ILE A 24 -3.39 -3.81 -2.83
N ALA A 25 -3.52 -5.14 -2.80
CA ALA A 25 -4.38 -5.82 -1.84
C ALA A 25 -3.92 -5.58 -0.39
N LEU A 26 -2.62 -5.64 -0.12
CA LEU A 26 -2.06 -5.34 1.21
C LEU A 26 -2.34 -3.90 1.65
N ILE A 27 -2.25 -2.94 0.74
CA ILE A 27 -2.57 -1.53 1.02
C ILE A 27 -4.06 -1.36 1.31
N LYS A 28 -4.94 -1.92 0.47
CA LYS A 28 -6.40 -1.85 0.65
C LYS A 28 -6.88 -2.50 1.95
N GLN A 29 -6.23 -3.59 2.37
CA GLN A 29 -6.53 -4.28 3.62
C GLN A 29 -6.01 -3.52 4.86
N GLY A 30 -5.29 -2.41 4.67
CA GLY A 30 -4.65 -1.67 5.76
C GLY A 30 -3.46 -2.38 6.38
N ILE A 31 -2.98 -3.47 5.75
CA ILE A 31 -1.74 -4.13 6.16
C ILE A 31 -0.58 -3.16 5.89
N LEU A 32 -0.59 -2.46 4.75
CA LEU A 32 0.32 -1.34 4.50
C LEU A 32 -0.38 0.01 4.77
N ASN A 33 0.32 0.91 5.44
CA ASN A 33 -0.11 2.29 5.67
C ASN A 33 0.83 3.29 4.98
N GLU A 34 0.47 4.57 5.03
CA GLU A 34 1.19 5.68 4.38
C GLU A 34 2.66 5.82 4.80
N ASN A 35 3.02 5.36 6.01
CA ASN A 35 4.36 5.43 6.58
C ASN A 35 5.24 4.21 6.27
N ASP A 36 4.64 3.15 5.74
CA ASP A 36 5.40 2.00 5.24
C ASP A 36 6.11 2.37 3.94
N TYR A 37 7.15 1.60 3.62
CA TYR A 37 7.93 1.80 2.40
C TYR A 37 7.67 0.70 1.39
N ILE A 38 7.70 1.04 0.12
CA ILE A 38 7.61 0.14 -1.02
C ILE A 38 8.81 0.33 -1.94
N TRP A 39 9.21 -0.73 -2.62
CA TRP A 39 10.33 -0.71 -3.55
C TRP A 39 10.13 -1.75 -4.65
N MET A 40 10.62 -1.44 -5.85
CA MET A 40 10.76 -2.36 -6.98
C MET A 40 12.10 -2.11 -7.68
N THR A 41 12.55 -3.07 -8.48
CA THR A 41 13.88 -3.06 -9.13
C THR A 41 14.21 -1.79 -9.91
N ASP A 42 13.19 -1.14 -10.48
CA ASP A 42 13.37 0.05 -11.33
C ASP A 42 13.46 1.35 -10.52
N LEU A 43 13.25 1.29 -9.19
CA LEU A 43 13.35 2.44 -8.30
C LEU A 43 14.75 2.58 -7.70
N SER A 44 15.28 3.80 -7.69
CA SER A 44 16.58 4.11 -7.08
C SER A 44 16.62 3.89 -5.56
N GLY A 45 15.47 3.80 -4.89
CA GLY A 45 15.38 3.58 -3.45
C GLY A 45 13.96 3.40 -2.96
N TRP A 46 13.83 3.07 -1.67
CA TRP A 46 12.56 2.86 -0.99
C TRP A 46 11.72 4.14 -0.98
N LEU A 47 10.46 4.04 -1.37
CA LEU A 47 9.52 5.14 -1.40
C LEU A 47 8.43 4.91 -0.36
N LYS A 48 8.03 5.93 0.39
CA LYS A 48 6.87 5.82 1.29
C LYS A 48 5.60 5.58 0.47
N VAL A 49 4.71 4.71 0.96
CA VAL A 49 3.41 4.47 0.31
C VAL A 49 2.67 5.78 0.08
N GLY A 50 2.63 6.66 1.09
CA GLY A 50 1.97 7.97 1.01
C GLY A 50 2.59 8.96 0.00
N ASN A 51 3.84 8.73 -0.42
CA ASN A 51 4.54 9.56 -1.41
C ASN A 51 4.58 8.91 -2.80
N SER A 52 3.80 7.83 -3.01
CA SER A 52 3.76 7.06 -4.24
C SER A 52 2.38 7.12 -4.89
N LEU A 53 2.28 6.65 -6.14
CA LEU A 53 0.98 6.47 -6.81
C LEU A 53 0.06 5.49 -6.05
N TYR A 54 0.61 4.61 -5.21
CA TYR A 54 -0.18 3.67 -4.42
C TYR A 54 -0.86 4.31 -3.21
N ALA A 55 -0.55 5.57 -2.89
CA ALA A 55 -1.31 6.34 -1.90
C ALA A 55 -2.81 6.41 -2.25
N PHE A 56 -3.16 6.31 -3.54
CA PHE A 56 -4.55 6.25 -4.00
C PHE A 56 -5.33 5.05 -3.43
N TYR A 57 -4.64 3.94 -3.15
CA TYR A 57 -5.27 2.72 -2.62
C TYR A 57 -5.29 2.66 -1.10
N LEU A 58 -4.68 3.63 -0.41
CA LEU A 58 -4.76 3.70 1.03
C LEU A 58 -6.24 3.76 1.43
N PRO A 59 -6.65 3.02 2.46
CA PRO A 59 -7.95 3.22 3.07
C PRO A 59 -7.93 4.62 3.67
N SER A 60 -8.32 5.62 2.87
CA SER A 60 -8.74 6.92 3.38
C SER A 60 -9.72 6.59 4.48
N ASN A 61 -9.48 7.03 5.72
CA ASN A 61 -10.41 6.88 6.83
C ASN A 61 -11.80 7.08 6.26
N ALA A 62 -12.52 5.98 6.03
CA ALA A 62 -13.82 6.04 5.40
C ALA A 62 -14.59 6.95 6.32
N LYS A 63 -14.98 8.13 5.84
CA LYS A 63 -15.90 8.98 6.58
C LYS A 63 -17.03 8.03 7.00
N PRO A 64 -17.32 7.84 8.29
CA PRO A 64 -18.52 7.12 8.65
C PRO A 64 -19.68 8.03 8.26
N ASN A 65 -20.23 7.81 7.07
CA ASN A 65 -21.64 7.98 6.67
C ASN A 65 -21.75 8.10 5.15
N LEU A 66 -22.29 7.06 4.52
CA LEU A 66 -23.43 7.18 3.61
C LEU A 66 -23.97 5.78 3.26
N ASP A 67 -24.50 5.04 4.24
CA ASP A 67 -25.58 4.07 3.96
C ASP A 67 -26.28 3.62 5.25
N SER A 68 -27.17 4.49 5.75
CA SER A 68 -28.36 4.10 6.51
C SER A 68 -29.49 5.06 6.14
N THR A 69 -29.87 5.04 4.86
CA THR A 69 -31.15 5.60 4.40
C THR A 69 -31.96 4.50 3.74
N MET A 70 -32.38 3.50 4.53
CA MET A 70 -33.58 2.65 4.36
C MET A 70 -33.84 2.08 5.77
N GLN A 71 -34.83 2.48 6.57
CA GLN A 71 -36.28 2.49 6.36
C GLN A 71 -36.95 3.41 7.39
#